data_AF-C0GG76-F1
#
_entry.id   AF-C0GG76-F1
#
_cell.length_a   1.000
_cell.length_b   1.000
_cell.length_c   1.000
_cell.angle_alpha   90.00
_cell.angle_beta   90.00
_cell.angle_gamma   90.00
#
_symmetry.space_group_name_H-M   'P 1'
#
loop_
_entity.id
_entity.type
_entity.pdbx_description
1 polymer ?
#
loop_
_entity_poly.entity_id
_entity_poly.type
_entity_poly.pdbx_seq_one_letter_code
_entity_poly.pdbx_strand_id
1 'polypeptide(L)' 'MMSYGMWFGAILMNLFGLVVLVFVVYLLVRALDRNSTKQRTENKLTEKSLQILDERYSKGEIDDEEYLRKKKNLLE' A
#
# COMPACT_ATOMS: atom_id res chain seq x y z
N MET A 1 -28.37 -39.90 28.45
CA MET A 1 -27.34 -39.65 27.41
C MET A 1 -27.72 -38.42 26.58
N MET A 2 -27.70 -37.20 27.12
CA MET A 2 -28.10 -35.99 26.37
C MET A 2 -27.42 -34.72 26.93
N SER A 3 -26.08 -34.69 26.97
CA SER A 3 -25.34 -33.50 27.44
C SER A 3 -24.19 -33.09 26.50
N TYR A 4 -23.59 -34.04 25.78
CA TYR A 4 -22.48 -33.78 24.86
C TYR A 4 -22.84 -32.93 23.63
N GLY A 5 -24.10 -32.96 23.18
CA GLY A 5 -24.54 -32.15 22.02
C GLY A 5 -24.54 -30.64 22.29
N MET A 6 -24.80 -30.22 23.53
CA MET A 6 -24.86 -28.80 23.90
C MET A 6 -23.46 -28.15 23.91
N TRP A 7 -22.45 -28.89 24.38
CA TRP A 7 -21.06 -28.44 24.40
C TRP A 7 -20.47 -28.36 22.99
N PHE A 8 -20.78 -29.35 22.14
CA PHE A 8 -20.36 -29.33 20.74
C PHE A 8 -20.95 -28.14 19.98
N GLY A 9 -22.23 -27.83 20.19
CA GLY A 9 -22.88 -26.66 19.60
C GLY A 9 -22.26 -25.33 20.06
N ALA A 10 -21.97 -25.19 21.35
CA ALA A 10 -21.35 -23.99 21.91
C ALA A 10 -19.91 -23.74 21.41
N ILE A 11 -19.13 -24.81 21.24
CA ILE A 11 -17.78 -24.75 20.69
C ILE A 11 -17.81 -24.37 19.21
N LEU A 12 -18.69 -24.97 18.41
CA LEU A 12 -18.83 -24.67 16.98
C LEU A 12 -19.25 -23.21 16.75
N MET A 13 -20.15 -22.68 17.59
CA MET A 13 -20.58 -21.28 17.50
C MET A 13 -19.45 -20.29 17.82
N ASN A 14 -18.64 -20.59 18.85
CA ASN A 14 -17.45 -19.77 19.17
C ASN A 14 -16.40 -19.84 18.07
N LEU A 15 -16.16 -21.02 17.50
CA LEU A 15 -15.21 -21.21 16.42
C LEU A 15 -15.60 -20.41 15.18
N PHE A 16 -16.90 -20.37 14.85
CA PHE A 16 -17.40 -19.55 13.74
C PHE A 16 -17.14 -18.06 13.96
N GLY A 17 -17.40 -17.54 15.17
CA GLY A 17 -17.09 -16.15 15.52
C GLY A 17 -15.60 -15.82 15.40
N LEU A 18 -14.72 -16.72 15.87
CA LEU A 18 -13.27 -16.58 15.75
C LEU A 18 -12.82 -16.54 14.28
N VAL A 19 -13.35 -17.45 13.44
CA VAL A 19 -13.02 -17.50 12.02
C VAL A 19 -13.43 -16.22 11.30
N VAL A 20 -14.63 -15.69 11.58
CA VAL A 20 -15.09 -14.42 11.01
C VAL A 20 -14.18 -13.27 11.45
N LEU A 21 -13.80 -13.19 12.73
CA LEU A 21 -12.88 -12.18 13.24
C LEU A 21 -11.53 -12.22 12.49
N VAL A 22 -10.92 -13.41 12.38
CA VAL A 22 -9.65 -13.60 11.68
C VAL A 22 -9.78 -13.23 10.20
N PHE A 23 -10.91 -13.58 9.56
CA PHE A 23 -11.18 -13.24 8.18
C PHE A 23 -11.28 -11.73 7.95
N VAL A 24 -11.96 -11.00 8.83
CA VAL A 24 -12.05 -9.53 8.78
C VAL A 24 -10.67 -8.90 8.96
N VAL A 25 -9.89 -9.34 9.95
CA VAL A 25 -8.51 -8.84 10.17
C VAL A 25 -7.64 -9.12 8.95
N TYR A 26 -7.71 -10.33 8.38
CA TYR A 26 -6.97 -10.70 7.18
C TYR A 26 -7.32 -9.81 5.98
N LEU A 27 -8.60 -9.50 5.78
CA LEU A 27 -9.03 -8.58 4.71
C LEU A 27 -8.52 -7.16 4.93
N LEU A 28 -8.52 -6.66 6.17
CA LEU A 28 -7.98 -5.34 6.50
C LEU A 28 -6.48 -5.25 6.23
N VAL A 29 -5.70 -6.23 6.70
CA VAL A 29 -4.24 -6.29 6.46
C VAL A 29 -3.94 -6.36 4.96
N ARG A 30 -4.66 -7.22 4.23
CA ARG A 30 -4.48 -7.39 2.78
C ARG A 30 -4.93 -6.17 1.97
N ALA A 31 -5.91 -5.41 2.46
CA ALA A 31 -6.32 -4.15 1.85
C ALA A 31 -5.26 -3.05 2.05
N LEU A 32 -4.62 -3.01 3.22
CA LEU A 32 -3.51 -2.10 3.51
C LEU A 32 -2.27 -2.42 2.65
N ASP A 33 -1.91 -3.69 2.50
CA ASP A 33 -0.79 -4.11 1.62
C ASP A 33 -1.02 -3.72 0.15
N ARG A 34 -2.27 -3.76 -0.32
CA ARG A 34 -2.61 -3.33 -1.69
C ARG A 34 -2.52 -1.81 -1.87
N ASN A 35 -2.83 -1.03 -0.85
CA ASN A 35 -2.70 0.43 -0.90
C ASN A 35 -1.25 0.91 -0.81
N SER A 36 -0.37 0.19 -0.13
CA SER A 36 1.06 0.51 -0.09
C SER A 36 1.76 0.33 -1.44
N THR A 37 1.19 -0.48 -2.36
CA THR A 37 1.77 -0.70 -3.69
C THR A 37 1.41 0.41 -4.68
N LYS A 38 0.20 1.00 -4.59
CA LYS A 38 -0.18 2.13 -5.45
C LYS A 38 0.56 3.42 -5.09
N GLN A 39 0.70 3.74 -3.80
CA GLN A 39 1.48 4.92 -3.38
C GLN A 39 3.00 4.74 -3.56
N ARG A 40 3.55 3.52 -3.47
CA ARG A 40 4.97 3.28 -3.79
C ARG A 40 5.28 3.41 -5.27
N THR A 41 4.32 3.13 -6.15
CA THR A 41 4.56 3.18 -7.60
C THR A 41 4.62 4.62 -8.10
N GLU A 42 3.73 5.50 -7.63
CA GLU A 42 3.82 6.94 -7.93
C GLU A 42 5.11 7.56 -7.39
N ASN A 43 5.44 7.32 -6.11
CA ASN A 43 6.67 7.86 -5.53
C ASN A 43 7.95 7.38 -6.25
N LYS A 44 7.99 6.12 -6.71
CA LYS A 44 9.13 5.62 -7.51
C LYS A 44 9.25 6.27 -8.89
N LEU A 45 8.12 6.60 -9.53
CA LEU A 45 8.14 7.25 -10.83
C LEU A 45 8.58 8.71 -10.70
N THR A 46 8.14 9.40 -9.65
CA THR A 46 8.57 10.77 -9.33
C THR A 46 10.06 10.83 -8.98
N GLU A 47 10.58 9.92 -8.15
CA GLU A 47 12.03 9.85 -7.86
C GLU A 47 12.85 9.60 -9.11
N LYS A 48 12.42 8.67 -9.98
CA LYS A 48 13.16 8.34 -11.20
C LYS A 48 13.16 9.50 -12.20
N SER A 49 12.06 10.25 -12.30
CA SER A 49 11.96 11.42 -13.19
C SER A 49 12.76 12.61 -12.68
N LEU A 50 12.82 12.84 -11.36
CA LEU A 50 13.73 13.82 -10.75
C LEU A 50 15.20 13.46 -10.98
N GLN A 51 15.58 12.19 -10.83
CA GLN A 51 16.96 11.75 -11.10
C GLN A 51 17.40 12.02 -12.55
N ILE A 52 16.52 11.75 -13.52
CA ILE A 52 16.80 12.02 -14.94
C ILE A 52 16.95 13.54 -15.18
N LEU A 53 16.15 14.36 -14.50
CA LEU A 53 16.19 15.80 -14.61
C LEU A 53 17.52 16.36 -14.06
N ASP A 54 17.94 15.90 -12.88
CA ASP A 54 19.21 16.26 -12.25
C ASP A 54 20.41 15.84 -13.11
N GLU A 55 20.37 14.65 -13.72
CA GLU A 55 21.44 14.16 -14.58
C GLU A 55 21.62 15.07 -15.81
N ARG A 56 20.53 15.47 -16.47
CA ARG A 56 20.59 16.37 -17.64
C ARG A 56 21.05 17.77 -17.26
N TYR A 57 20.66 18.25 -16.09
CA TYR A 57 21.13 19.52 -15.56
C TYR A 57 22.64 19.49 -15.31
N SER A 58 23.15 18.44 -14.67
CA SER A 58 24.59 18.28 -14.42
C SER A 58 25.42 18.14 -15.69
N LYS A 59 24.83 17.60 -16.76
CA LYS A 59 25.44 17.52 -18.09
C LYS A 59 25.40 18.85 -18.84
N GLY A 60 24.70 19.86 -18.33
CA GLY A 60 24.49 21.15 -19.00
C GLY A 60 23.60 21.06 -20.24
N GLU A 61 22.79 20.00 -20.37
CA GLU A 61 21.86 19.83 -21.50
C GLU A 61 20.60 20.69 -21.37
N ILE A 62 20.32 21.20 -20.16
CA ILE A 62 19.18 22.05 -19.83
C ILE A 62 19.64 23.23 -18.98
N ASP A 63 18.97 24.37 -19.16
CA ASP A 63 19.26 25.61 -18.42
C ASP A 63 18.61 25.60 -17.01
N ASP A 64 19.14 26.43 -16.10
CA ASP A 64 18.63 26.63 -14.73
C ASP A 64 17.12 26.90 -14.72
N GLU A 65 16.65 27.74 -15.65
CA GLU A 65 15.26 28.15 -15.72
C GLU A 65 14.34 27.00 -16.17
N GLU A 66 14.83 26.16 -17.08
CA GLU A 66 14.12 24.97 -17.56
C GLU A 66 14.09 23.86 -16.49
N TYR A 67 15.18 23.69 -15.75
CA TYR A 67 15.29 22.77 -14.62
C TYR A 67 14.27 23.11 -13.51
N LEU A 68 14.23 24.38 -13.10
CA LEU A 68 13.33 24.84 -12.03
C LEU A 68 11.85 24.66 -12.41
N ARG A 69 11.47 24.97 -13.66
CA ARG A 69 10.10 24.74 -14.14
C ARG A 69 9.69 23.28 -14.09
N LYS A 70 10.55 22.35 -14.56
CA LYS A 70 10.22 20.92 -14.59
C LYS A 70 10.21 20.32 -13.19
N LYS A 71 11.13 20.73 -12.32
CA LYS A 71 11.18 20.30 -10.92
C LYS A 71 9.91 20.72 -10.17
N LYS A 72 9.44 21.95 -10.38
CA LYS A 72 8.19 22.43 -9.79
C LYS A 72 6.99 21.60 -10.25
N ASN A 73 6.87 21.34 -11.55
CA ASN A 73 5.79 20.52 -12.11
C ASN A 73 5.81 19.04 -11.65
N LEU A 74 6.94 18.51 -11.19
CA LEU A 74 7.06 17.14 -10.66
C LEU A 74 6.78 17.05 -9.16
N LEU A 75 6.82 18.19 -8.45
CA LEU A 75 6.59 18.28 -7.01
C LEU A 75 5.19 18.84 -6.66
N GLU A 76 4.53 19.49 -7.63
CA GLU A 76 3.14 19.95 -7.58
C GLU A 76 2.16 18.81 -7.89
#